data_AF-A0A2D6UUT1-F1
#
_entry.id   AF-A0A2D6UUT1-F1
#
_cell.length_a   1.000
_cell.length_b   1.000
_cell.length_c   1.000
_cell.angle_alpha   90.00
_cell.angle_beta   90.00
_cell.angle_gamma   90.00
#
_symmetry.space_group_name_H-M   'P 1'
#
loop_
_entity.id
_entity.type
_entity.pdbx_description
1 polymer ?
#
loop_
_entity_poly.entity_id
_entity_poly.type
_entity_poly.pdbx_seq_one_letter_code
_entity_poly.pdbx_strand_id
1 'polypeptide(L)'
;MSEEDREYPEFTAPAPTAESDGPNVGVILAAVSGLLVVVGFYFGFTSLQAMGEGLVAADMDAQQGQLMLGYLLITGGIFLAALLSLGGVIRGFFSSD
;
A
#
# COMPACT_ATOMS: atom_id res chain seq x y z
N MET A 1 25.04 64.44 -9.11
CA MET A 1 25.14 63.76 -10.43
C MET A 1 26.28 62.77 -10.32
N SER A 2 26.10 61.46 -10.31
CA SER A 2 24.91 60.60 -10.40
C SER A 2 25.28 59.33 -9.63
N GLU A 3 24.57 59.05 -8.53
CA GLU A 3 24.57 57.71 -7.93
C GLU A 3 23.80 56.85 -8.92
N GLU A 4 24.54 55.98 -9.62
CA GLU A 4 23.97 54.99 -10.50
C GLU A 4 23.42 53.89 -9.57
N ASP A 5 22.13 54.00 -9.26
CA ASP A 5 21.34 52.98 -8.56
C ASP A 5 21.45 51.68 -9.34
N ARG A 6 22.42 50.84 -8.97
CA ARG A 6 22.51 49.47 -9.45
C ARG A 6 21.42 48.68 -8.74
N GLU A 7 20.25 48.69 -9.33
CA GLU A 7 19.14 47.82 -9.00
C GLU A 7 19.64 46.37 -9.13
N TYR A 8 19.93 45.75 -7.98
CA TYR A 8 20.28 44.34 -7.94
C TYR A 8 19.06 43.55 -8.40
N PRO A 9 19.19 42.59 -9.34
CA PRO A 9 18.05 41.79 -9.76
C PRO A 9 17.52 41.04 -8.54
N GLU A 10 16.23 41.23 -8.25
CA GLU A 10 15.54 40.54 -7.17
C GLU A 10 15.79 39.04 -7.33
N PHE A 11 16.35 38.41 -6.29
CA PHE A 11 16.59 36.98 -6.26
C PHE A 11 15.21 36.29 -6.19
N THR A 12 14.61 36.08 -7.36
CA THR A 12 13.38 35.33 -7.48
C THR A 12 13.75 33.89 -7.15
N ALA A 13 13.35 33.42 -5.96
CA ALA A 13 13.49 32.02 -5.60
C ALA A 13 12.95 31.18 -6.75
N PRO A 14 13.64 30.09 -7.16
CA PRO A 14 13.13 29.24 -8.23
C PRO A 14 11.69 28.86 -7.89
N ALA A 15 10.78 29.08 -8.84
CA ALA A 15 9.38 28.67 -8.69
C ALA A 15 9.38 27.22 -8.18
N PRO A 16 8.55 26.89 -7.18
CA PRO A 16 8.54 25.56 -6.61
C PRO A 16 8.38 24.59 -7.77
N THR A 17 9.45 23.84 -8.05
CA THR A 17 9.40 22.81 -9.08
C THR A 17 8.29 21.89 -8.63
N ALA A 18 7.22 21.79 -9.42
CA ALA A 18 6.13 20.87 -9.17
C ALA A 18 6.78 19.52 -8.83
N GLU A 19 6.64 19.12 -7.57
CA GLU A 19 7.08 17.83 -7.07
C GLU A 19 6.59 16.83 -8.10
N SER A 20 7.52 16.15 -8.77
CA SER A 20 7.22 15.21 -9.85
C SER A 20 6.04 14.35 -9.42
N ASP A 21 4.95 14.36 -10.19
CA ASP A 21 3.80 13.43 -10.15
C ASP A 21 4.29 12.00 -10.49
N GLY A 22 5.27 11.50 -9.74
CA GLY A 22 5.69 10.12 -9.78
C GLY A 22 4.53 9.27 -9.27
N PRO A 23 4.40 8.02 -9.75
CA PRO A 23 3.38 7.12 -9.26
C PRO A 23 3.43 7.07 -7.74
N ASN A 24 2.33 7.43 -7.08
CA ASN A 24 2.25 7.46 -5.63
C ASN A 24 2.39 6.02 -5.12
N VAL A 25 3.61 5.65 -4.76
CA VAL A 25 4.00 4.31 -4.30
C VAL A 25 3.12 3.88 -3.12
N GLY A 26 2.69 4.82 -2.26
CA GLY A 26 1.77 4.55 -1.16
C GLY A 26 0.39 4.09 -1.63
N VAL A 27 -0.15 4.69 -2.69
CA VAL A 27 -1.45 4.30 -3.28
C VAL A 27 -1.34 2.91 -3.92
N ILE A 28 -0.24 2.63 -4.63
CA ILE A 28 0.00 1.31 -5.25
C ILE A 28 0.10 0.24 -4.17
N LEU A 29 0.89 0.47 -3.12
CA LEU A 29 1.02 -0.49 -2.01
C LEU A 29 -0.31 -0.69 -1.26
N ALA A 30 -1.09 0.37 -1.06
CA ALA A 30 -2.41 0.26 -0.46
C ALA A 30 -3.36 -0.60 -1.32
N ALA A 31 -3.38 -0.37 -2.64
CA ALA A 31 -4.18 -1.16 -3.57
C ALA A 31 -3.75 -2.63 -3.60
N VAL A 32 -2.44 -2.91 -3.62
CA VAL A 32 -1.90 -4.28 -3.56
C VAL A 32 -2.27 -4.96 -2.25
N SER A 33 -2.17 -4.24 -1.12
CA SER A 33 -2.54 -4.78 0.19
C SER A 33 -4.02 -5.15 0.28
N GLY A 34 -4.91 -4.29 -0.26
CA GLY A 34 -6.34 -4.56 -0.33
C GLY A 34 -6.65 -5.75 -1.25
N LEU A 35 -5.97 -5.84 -2.39
CA LEU A 35 -6.12 -6.95 -3.32
C LEU A 35 -5.73 -8.29 -2.68
N LEU A 36 -4.63 -8.33 -1.92
CA LEU A 36 -4.20 -9.53 -1.19
C LEU A 36 -5.26 -10.01 -0.21
N VAL A 37 -5.92 -9.10 0.51
CA VAL A 37 -7.01 -9.44 1.43
C VAL A 37 -8.21 -10.02 0.68
N VAL A 38 -8.64 -9.38 -0.41
CA VAL A 38 -9.79 -9.85 -1.21
C VAL A 38 -9.52 -11.22 -1.82
N VAL A 39 -8.34 -11.42 -2.43
CA VAL A 39 -7.96 -12.69 -3.04
C VAL A 39 -7.80 -13.78 -1.99
N GLY A 40 -7.18 -13.47 -0.85
CA GLY A 40 -7.04 -14.42 0.24
C GLY A 40 -8.39 -14.83 0.83
N PHE A 41 -9.32 -13.89 0.98
CA PHE A 41 -10.69 -14.18 1.40
C PHE A 41 -11.42 -15.08 0.40
N TYR A 42 -11.28 -14.82 -0.90
CA TYR A 42 -11.86 -15.67 -1.94
C TYR A 42 -11.34 -17.12 -1.88
N PHE A 43 -10.02 -17.31 -1.73
CA PHE A 43 -9.44 -18.65 -1.57
C PHE A 43 -9.91 -19.35 -0.29
N GLY A 44 -9.98 -18.64 0.84
CA GLY A 44 -10.50 -19.19 2.09
C GLY A 44 -11.99 -19.56 1.99
N PHE A 45 -12.79 -18.71 1.36
CA PHE A 45 -14.23 -18.95 1.21
C PHE A 45 -14.54 -20.15 0.31
N THR A 46 -13.89 -20.24 -0.85
CA THR A 46 -14.09 -21.34 -1.81
C THR A 46 -13.69 -22.69 -1.22
N SER A 47 -12.60 -22.73 -0.45
CA SER A 47 -12.13 -23.96 0.19
C SER A 47 -13.01 -24.41 1.36
N LEU A 48 -13.57 -23.48 2.15
CA LEU A 48 -14.56 -23.82 3.17
C LEU A 48 -15.85 -24.40 2.54
N GLN A 49 -16.32 -23.84 1.43
CA GLN A 49 -17.49 -24.38 0.72
C GLN A 49 -17.21 -25.81 0.24
N ALA A 50 -16.06 -26.01 -0.40
CA ALA A 50 -15.68 -27.31 -0.94
C ALA A 50 -15.55 -28.37 0.17
N MET A 51 -15.00 -28.02 1.33
CA MET A 51 -14.96 -28.93 2.49
C MET A 51 -16.34 -29.26 3.05
N GLY A 52 -17.28 -28.30 3.01
CA GLY A 52 -18.66 -28.50 3.46
C GLY A 52 -19.47 -29.47 2.59
N GLU A 53 -19.07 -29.67 1.33
CA GLU A 53 -19.77 -30.55 0.37
C GLU A 53 -19.38 -32.03 0.47
N GLY A 54 -18.47 -32.40 1.38
CA GLY A 54 -18.12 -33.81 1.64
C GLY A 54 -17.14 -34.41 0.62
N LEU A 55 -15.99 -33.76 0.48
CA LEU A 55 -14.91 -34.18 -0.43
C LEU A 55 -14.20 -35.48 -0.04
N VAL A 56 -13.66 -36.16 -1.06
CA VAL A 56 -12.75 -37.32 -0.89
C VAL A 56 -11.43 -36.84 -0.27
N ALA A 57 -10.78 -37.69 0.53
CA ALA A 57 -9.59 -37.31 1.33
C ALA A 57 -8.44 -36.63 0.54
N ALA A 58 -8.27 -36.97 -0.74
CA ALA A 58 -7.25 -36.34 -1.60
C ALA A 58 -7.59 -34.86 -1.91
N ASP A 59 -8.86 -34.53 -2.06
CA ASP A 59 -9.31 -33.16 -2.30
C ASP A 59 -9.30 -32.35 -1.00
N MET A 60 -9.44 -33.00 0.16
CA MET A 60 -9.31 -32.32 1.46
C MET A 60 -7.92 -31.72 1.68
N ASP A 61 -6.84 -32.40 1.28
CA ASP A 61 -5.47 -31.89 1.42
C ASP A 61 -5.24 -30.65 0.53
N ALA A 62 -5.71 -30.71 -0.72
CA ALA A 62 -5.67 -29.56 -1.63
C ALA A 62 -6.46 -28.37 -1.10
N GLN A 63 -7.65 -28.62 -0.54
CA GLN A 63 -8.47 -27.55 0.06
C GLN A 63 -7.86 -27.00 1.36
N GLN A 64 -7.17 -27.80 2.16
CA GLN A 64 -6.41 -27.32 3.33
C GLN A 64 -5.25 -26.40 2.89
N GLY A 65 -4.53 -26.78 1.83
CA GLY A 65 -3.51 -25.94 1.22
C GLY A 65 -4.08 -24.60 0.73
N GLN A 66 -5.25 -24.63 0.09
CA GLN A 66 -5.95 -23.43 -0.39
C GLN A 66 -6.44 -22.53 0.76
N LEU A 67 -6.95 -23.10 1.86
CA LEU A 67 -7.28 -22.36 3.08
C LEU A 67 -6.06 -21.65 3.66
N MET A 68 -4.95 -22.38 3.81
CA MET A 68 -3.72 -21.85 4.38
C MET A 68 -3.15 -20.72 3.50
N LEU A 69 -3.18 -20.88 2.17
CA LEU A 69 -2.83 -19.83 1.23
C LEU A 69 -3.73 -18.60 1.40
N GLY A 70 -5.05 -18.81 1.52
CA GLY A 70 -6.01 -17.75 1.78
C GLY A 70 -5.69 -16.95 3.04
N TYR A 71 -5.41 -17.64 4.16
CA TYR A 71 -5.00 -17.00 5.40
C TYR A 71 -3.68 -16.25 5.29
N LEU A 72 -2.69 -16.80 4.58
CA LEU A 72 -1.39 -16.17 4.39
C LEU A 72 -1.52 -14.87 3.58
N LEU A 73 -2.36 -14.87 2.53
CA LEU A 73 -2.65 -13.69 1.72
C LEU A 73 -3.39 -12.60 2.52
N ILE A 74 -4.40 -12.98 3.31
CA ILE A 74 -5.11 -12.04 4.18
C ILE A 74 -4.15 -11.43 5.21
N THR A 75 -3.37 -12.27 5.89
CA THR A 75 -2.44 -11.82 6.94
C THR A 75 -1.36 -10.93 6.34
N GLY A 76 -0.78 -11.30 5.19
CA GLY A 76 0.20 -10.49 4.48
C GLY A 76 -0.36 -9.16 3.99
N GLY A 77 -1.59 -9.15 3.47
CA GLY A 77 -2.29 -7.93 3.06
C GLY A 77 -2.53 -6.97 4.24
N ILE A 78 -3.05 -7.48 5.36
CA ILE A 78 -3.26 -6.68 6.59
C ILE A 78 -1.92 -6.16 7.12
N PHE A 79 -0.88 -7.00 7.14
CA PHE A 79 0.45 -6.61 7.61
C PHE A 79 1.03 -5.47 6.76
N LEU A 80 0.96 -5.56 5.44
CA LEU A 80 1.38 -4.49 4.54
C LEU A 80 0.57 -3.21 4.75
N ALA A 81 -0.75 -3.31 4.89
CA ALA A 81 -1.62 -2.16 5.18
C ALA A 81 -1.26 -1.50 6.51
N ALA A 82 -0.95 -2.29 7.55
CA ALA A 82 -0.53 -1.80 8.86
C ALA A 82 0.81 -1.05 8.78
N LEU A 83 1.79 -1.56 8.02
CA LEU A 83 3.07 -0.88 7.80
C LEU A 83 2.90 0.46 7.08
N LEU A 84 1.99 0.54 6.09
CA LEU A 84 1.68 1.79 5.40
C LEU A 84 1.02 2.81 6.32
N SER A 85 0.06 2.36 7.14
CA SER A 85 -0.61 3.20 8.14
C SER A 85 0.39 3.76 9.16
N LEU A 86 1.25 2.90 9.72
CA LEU A 86 2.31 3.30 10.65
C LEU A 86 3.31 4.27 10.00
N GLY A 87 3.70 4.02 8.75
CA GLY A 87 4.57 4.91 7.99
C GLY A 87 3.95 6.29 7.77
N GLY A 88 2.65 6.37 7.52
CA GLY A 88 1.91 7.64 7.42
C GLY A 88 1.89 8.42 8.72
N VAL A 89 1.63 7.75 9.85
CA VAL A 89 1.62 8.37 11.19
C VAL A 89 3.00 8.92 11.57
N ILE A 90 4.07 8.13 11.33
CA ILE A 90 5.45 8.57 11.61
C ILE A 90 5.81 9.80 10.79
N ARG A 91 5.49 9.81 9.48
CA ARG A 91 5.77 10.96 8.61
C ARG A 91 5.05 12.23 9.06
N GLY A 92 3.79 12.11 9.48
CA GLY A 92 3.01 13.23 10.01
C GLY A 92 3.56 13.78 11.35
N PHE A 93 4.16 12.91 12.17
CA PHE A 93 4.81 13.33 13.40
C PHE A 93 6.10 14.13 13.14
N PHE A 94 6.94 13.69 12.19
CA PHE A 94 8.19 14.36 11.84
C PHE A 94 8.05 15.57 10.92
N SER A 95 6.91 15.76 10.24
CA SER A 95 6.64 16.94 9.40
C SER A 95 6.02 18.11 10.17
N SER A 96 5.79 17.94 11.48
CA SER A 96 5.12 18.94 12.33
C SER A 96 6.11 19.76 13.20
N ASP A 97 7.42 19.55 13.03
CA ASP A 97 8.51 20.38 13.57
C ASP A 97 9.12 21.24 12.45
#